data_AF-A0A139WKA4-F1
#
_entry.id   AF-A0A139WKA4-F1
#
_cell.length_a   1.000
_cell.length_b   1.000
_cell.length_c   1.000
_cell.angle_alpha   90.00
_cell.angle_beta   90.00
_cell.angle_gamma   90.00
#
_symmetry.space_group_name_H-M   'P 1'
#
loop_
_entity.id
_entity.type
_entity.pdbx_description
1 polymer ?
#
loop_
_entity_poly.entity_id
_entity_poly.type
_entity_poly.pdbx_seq_one_letter_code
_entity_poly.pdbx_strand_id
1 'polypeptide(L)'
;MRLLVVSLALIFPFSVAQFSELNDLEHEDVQKAAVVEDSLPPHLKNPFYQDPRIRAALAKNSWFGPGERPVKARDSHRIPRKEIFTVLNHAGFLPQQQF
;
A
#
# COMPACT_ATOMS: atom_id res chain seq x y z
N MET A 1 -26.02 31.33 -31.84
CA MET A 1 -25.18 31.26 -30.62
C MET A 1 -25.87 30.44 -29.53
N ARG A 2 -25.99 29.10 -29.64
CA ARG A 2 -26.48 28.22 -28.55
C ARG A 2 -26.03 26.75 -28.80
N LEU A 3 -24.74 26.51 -29.03
CA LEU A 3 -24.19 25.15 -29.19
C LEU A 3 -22.75 25.10 -28.66
N LEU A 4 -22.52 25.43 -27.39
CA LEU A 4 -21.17 25.31 -26.82
C LEU A 4 -21.11 25.09 -25.28
N VAL A 5 -22.19 24.60 -24.65
CA VAL A 5 -22.23 24.46 -23.18
C VAL A 5 -22.43 23.01 -22.69
N VAL A 6 -22.73 22.06 -23.56
CA VAL A 6 -23.09 20.69 -23.11
C VAL A 6 -21.88 19.76 -22.95
N SER A 7 -20.68 20.12 -23.44
CA SER A 7 -19.57 19.16 -23.49
C SER A 7 -18.73 19.01 -22.20
N LEU A 8 -18.90 19.86 -21.18
CA LEU A 8 -18.03 19.82 -19.99
C LEU A 8 -18.60 18.99 -18.82
N ALA A 9 -19.90 18.66 -18.84
CA ALA A 9 -20.56 17.95 -17.73
C ALA A 9 -20.39 16.42 -17.76
N LEU A 10 -19.91 15.84 -18.87
CA LEU A 10 -19.69 14.39 -18.99
C LEU A 10 -18.29 13.92 -18.57
N ILE A 11 -17.33 14.85 -18.38
CA ILE A 11 -15.96 14.50 -17.99
C ILE A 11 -15.84 14.35 -16.46
N PHE A 12 -16.75 14.94 -15.68
CA PHE A 12 -16.68 14.99 -14.22
C PHE A 12 -16.98 13.65 -13.51
N PRO A 13 -17.99 12.85 -13.86
CA PRO A 13 -18.25 11.59 -13.15
C PRO A 13 -17.28 10.44 -13.52
N PHE A 14 -16.56 10.53 -14.64
CA PHE A 14 -15.64 9.45 -15.03
C PHE A 14 -14.43 9.32 -14.09
N SER A 15 -14.00 10.43 -13.48
CA SER A 15 -12.82 10.42 -12.61
C SER A 15 -13.07 9.82 -11.22
N VAL A 16 -14.32 9.84 -10.72
CA VAL A 16 -14.64 9.35 -9.36
C VAL A 16 -14.71 7.82 -9.32
N ALA A 17 -15.28 7.20 -10.34
CA ALA A 17 -15.42 5.74 -10.40
C ALA A 17 -14.07 5.02 -10.42
N GLN A 18 -13.08 5.55 -11.14
CA GLN A 18 -11.75 4.95 -11.27
C GLN A 18 -10.89 5.07 -10.00
N PHE A 19 -11.11 6.12 -9.19
CA PHE A 19 -10.43 6.28 -7.90
C PHE A 19 -10.92 5.28 -6.85
N SER A 20 -12.22 4.94 -6.85
CA SER A 20 -12.76 3.94 -5.93
C SER A 20 -12.22 2.54 -6.19
N GLU A 21 -11.99 2.17 -7.45
CA GLU A 21 -11.50 0.84 -7.83
C GLU A 21 -10.03 0.63 -7.39
N LEU A 22 -9.19 1.67 -7.48
CA LEU A 22 -7.79 1.60 -7.02
C LEU A 22 -7.67 1.44 -5.50
N ASN A 23 -8.51 2.14 -4.74
CA ASN A 23 -8.54 1.98 -3.27
C ASN A 23 -8.97 0.58 -2.84
N ASP A 24 -9.74 -0.13 -3.67
CA ASP A 24 -10.09 -1.53 -3.43
C ASP A 24 -8.97 -2.51 -3.83
N LEU A 25 -7.89 -2.08 -4.46
CA LEU A 25 -6.73 -2.96 -4.73
C LEU A 25 -5.70 -2.92 -3.62
N GLU A 26 -5.59 -1.79 -2.91
CA GLU A 26 -4.60 -1.63 -1.84
C GLU A 26 -5.04 -2.32 -0.55
N HIS A 27 -4.12 -3.08 0.04
CA HIS A 27 -4.34 -3.68 1.36
C HIS A 27 -4.34 -2.59 2.44
N GLU A 28 -5.22 -2.69 3.45
CA GLU A 28 -5.37 -1.73 4.56
C GLU A 28 -4.03 -1.36 5.25
N ASP A 29 -3.19 -2.34 5.56
CA ASP A 29 -1.84 -2.11 6.12
C ASP A 29 -0.95 -1.20 5.28
N VAL A 30 -1.05 -1.26 3.95
CA VAL A 30 -0.26 -0.39 3.05
C VAL A 30 -0.74 1.04 3.18
N GLN A 31 -2.06 1.25 3.23
CA GLN A 31 -2.65 2.56 3.43
C GLN A 31 -2.27 3.13 4.81
N LYS A 32 -2.34 2.32 5.87
CA LYS A 32 -1.90 2.72 7.21
C LYS A 32 -0.42 3.11 7.25
N ALA A 33 0.43 2.31 6.60
CA ALA A 33 1.85 2.60 6.51
C ALA A 33 2.11 3.93 5.78
N ALA A 34 1.40 4.20 4.69
CA ALA A 34 1.51 5.47 3.96
C ALA A 34 1.10 6.68 4.83
N VAL A 35 -0.01 6.57 5.57
CA VAL A 35 -0.46 7.64 6.49
C VAL A 35 0.58 7.90 7.58
N VAL A 36 1.15 6.85 8.17
CA VAL A 36 2.21 6.97 9.17
C VAL A 36 3.44 7.64 8.56
N GLU A 37 3.88 7.18 7.40
CA GLU A 37 5.02 7.72 6.66
C GLU A 37 4.86 9.22 6.36
N ASP A 38 3.65 9.64 5.98
CA ASP A 38 3.35 11.04 5.70
C ASP A 38 3.47 11.93 6.93
N SER A 39 3.11 11.40 8.11
CA SER A 39 3.20 12.08 9.40
C SER A 39 4.63 12.22 9.96
N LEU A 40 5.60 11.46 9.43
CA LEU A 40 6.97 11.46 9.96
C LEU A 40 7.70 12.77 9.63
N PRO A 41 8.62 13.24 10.50
CA PRO A 41 9.50 14.35 10.18
C PRO A 41 10.48 13.95 9.05
N PRO A 42 11.00 14.91 8.25
CA PRO A 42 11.77 14.62 7.04
C PRO A 42 12.96 13.67 7.21
N HIS A 43 13.65 13.72 8.36
CA HIS A 43 14.81 12.90 8.65
C HIS A 43 14.47 11.44 9.03
N LEU A 44 13.20 11.15 9.34
CA LEU A 44 12.71 9.78 9.59
C LEU A 44 11.93 9.23 8.40
N LYS A 45 11.62 10.05 7.40
CA LYS A 45 10.97 9.56 6.18
C LYS A 45 11.92 8.65 5.43
N ASN A 46 11.37 7.54 4.95
CA ASN A 46 12.05 6.58 4.13
C ASN A 46 12.56 7.27 2.83
N PRO A 47 13.88 7.29 2.59
CA PRO A 47 14.46 7.94 1.41
C PRO A 47 14.02 7.29 0.09
N PHE A 48 13.67 5.99 0.11
CA PHE A 48 13.17 5.28 -1.09
C PHE A 48 11.90 5.93 -1.64
N TYR A 49 11.03 6.45 -0.79
CA TYR A 49 9.82 7.12 -1.22
C TYR A 49 10.04 8.57 -1.60
N GLN A 50 11.23 9.15 -1.46
CA GLN A 50 11.46 10.56 -1.79
C GLN A 50 11.74 10.76 -3.28
N ASP A 51 12.34 9.77 -3.94
CA ASP A 51 12.59 9.82 -5.39
C ASP A 51 11.32 9.42 -6.18
N PRO A 52 10.75 10.33 -6.99
CA PRO A 52 9.56 10.03 -7.79
C PRO A 52 9.78 8.90 -8.80
N ARG A 53 11.01 8.68 -9.28
CA ARG A 53 11.34 7.59 -10.21
C ARG A 53 11.26 6.23 -9.52
N ILE A 54 11.81 6.14 -8.30
CA ILE A 54 11.77 4.91 -7.49
C ILE A 54 10.33 4.57 -7.15
N ARG A 55 9.55 5.55 -6.68
CA ARG A 55 8.13 5.37 -6.37
C ARG A 55 7.33 4.84 -7.57
N ALA A 56 7.54 5.42 -8.75
CA ALA A 56 6.87 5.00 -9.97
C ALA A 56 7.29 3.59 -10.45
N ALA A 57 8.55 3.21 -10.25
CA ALA A 57 9.06 1.88 -10.60
C ALA A 57 8.50 0.79 -9.66
N LEU A 58 8.37 1.08 -8.37
CA LEU A 58 7.83 0.13 -7.38
C LEU A 58 6.37 -0.25 -7.69
N ALA A 59 5.55 0.74 -8.07
CA ALA A 59 4.15 0.51 -8.44
C ALA A 59 4.00 -0.41 -9.67
N LYS A 60 4.92 -0.33 -10.64
CA LYS A 60 4.88 -1.17 -11.85
C LYS A 60 5.20 -2.63 -11.58
N ASN A 61 6.19 -2.89 -10.73
CA ASN A 61 6.63 -4.25 -10.43
C ASN A 61 5.76 -4.96 -9.39
N SER A 62 4.94 -4.20 -8.66
CA SER A 62 3.98 -4.73 -7.69
C SER A 62 2.60 -5.03 -8.32
N TRP A 63 2.46 -4.91 -9.64
CA TRP A 63 1.18 -5.09 -10.32
C TRP A 63 0.81 -6.57 -10.44
N PHE A 64 -0.45 -6.90 -10.14
CA PHE A 64 -0.97 -8.27 -10.20
C PHE A 64 -0.81 -8.88 -11.61
N GLY A 65 -0.19 -10.05 -11.69
CA GLY A 65 -0.10 -10.85 -12.90
C GLY A 65 -1.42 -11.51 -13.30
N PRO A 66 -1.50 -12.14 -14.50
CA PRO A 66 -2.69 -12.89 -14.91
C PRO A 66 -3.06 -13.98 -13.89
N GLY A 67 -4.29 -13.92 -13.37
CA GLY A 67 -4.81 -14.87 -12.38
C GLY A 67 -4.52 -14.52 -10.92
N GLU A 68 -3.72 -13.48 -10.65
CA GLU A 68 -3.50 -12.98 -9.30
C GLU A 68 -4.67 -12.13 -8.81
N ARG A 69 -4.89 -12.11 -7.50
CA ARG A 69 -5.97 -11.34 -6.86
C ARG A 69 -5.38 -10.56 -5.68
N PRO A 70 -5.91 -9.36 -5.39
CA PRO A 70 -5.50 -8.61 -4.22
C PRO A 70 -5.76 -9.43 -2.95
N VAL A 71 -4.73 -9.53 -2.10
CA VAL A 71 -4.86 -10.16 -0.80
C VAL A 71 -5.62 -9.19 0.10
N LYS A 72 -6.83 -9.58 0.53
CA LYS A 72 -7.67 -8.78 1.44
C LYS A 72 -7.48 -9.13 2.91
N ALA A 73 -7.20 -10.40 3.18
CA ALA A 73 -6.99 -10.91 4.52
C ALA A 73 -5.73 -11.78 4.52
N ARG A 74 -4.66 -11.29 5.15
CA ARG A 74 -3.43 -12.07 5.33
C ARG A 74 -3.62 -13.04 6.49
N ASP A 75 -3.29 -14.31 6.29
CA ASP A 75 -3.33 -15.31 7.36
C ASP A 75 -2.40 -14.94 8.52
N SER A 76 -1.29 -14.24 8.24
CA SER A 76 -0.40 -13.72 9.26
C SER A 76 -1.06 -12.74 10.23
N HIS A 77 -2.18 -12.11 9.88
CA HIS A 77 -2.92 -11.24 10.79
C HIS A 77 -3.68 -12.02 11.86
N ARG A 78 -3.94 -13.31 11.61
CA ARG A 78 -4.57 -14.21 12.58
C ARG A 78 -3.57 -14.78 13.58
N ILE A 79 -2.27 -14.68 13.29
CA ILE A 79 -1.20 -15.18 14.16
C ILE A 79 -0.78 -14.05 15.10
N PRO A 80 -0.92 -14.20 16.43
CA PRO A 80 -0.43 -13.22 17.39
C PRO A 80 1.06 -12.95 17.23
N ARG A 81 1.48 -11.69 17.37
CA ARG A 81 2.90 -11.31 17.24
C ARG A 81 3.82 -12.09 18.19
N LYS A 82 3.34 -12.36 19.41
CA LYS A 82 4.04 -13.19 20.39
C LYS A 82 4.33 -14.60 19.87
N GLU A 83 3.40 -15.22 19.15
CA GLU A 83 3.56 -16.56 18.61
C GLU A 83 4.61 -16.58 17.49
N ILE A 84 4.62 -15.56 16.63
CA ILE A 84 5.67 -15.36 15.63
C ILE A 84 7.05 -15.27 16.31
N PHE A 85 7.19 -14.47 17.37
CA PHE A 85 8.43 -14.37 18.14
C PHE A 85 8.87 -15.71 18.73
N THR A 86 7.94 -16.47 19.32
CA THR A 86 8.23 -17.80 19.88
C THR A 86 8.79 -18.75 18.82
N VAL A 87 8.14 -18.82 17.65
CA VAL A 87 8.58 -19.69 16.55
C VAL A 87 9.96 -19.28 16.05
N LEU A 88 10.20 -18.00 15.81
CA LEU A 88 11.49 -17.50 15.34
C LEU A 88 12.61 -17.74 16.36
N ASN A 89 12.33 -17.59 17.65
CA ASN A 89 13.28 -17.85 18.73
C ASN A 89 13.66 -19.34 18.79
N HIS A 90 12.68 -20.24 18.77
CA HIS A 90 12.94 -21.69 18.79
C HIS A 90 13.66 -22.18 17.53
N ALA A 91 13.44 -21.53 16.39
CA ALA A 91 14.13 -21.82 15.14
C ALA A 91 15.57 -21.24 15.08
N GLY A 92 16.01 -20.49 16.09
CA GLY A 92 17.34 -19.89 16.13
C GLY A 92 17.51 -18.66 15.22
N PHE A 93 16.42 -18.06 14.74
CA PHE A 93 16.45 -16.86 13.89
C PHE A 93 16.55 -15.55 14.67
N LEU A 94 16.38 -15.59 16.00
CA LEU A 94 16.54 -14.44 16.87
C LEU A 94 17.78 -14.63 17.75
N PRO A 95 18.59 -13.57 17.96
CA PRO A 95 19.70 -13.66 18.90
C PRO A 95 19.13 -13.92 20.30
N GLN A 96 19.70 -14.90 20.99
CA GLN A 96 19.43 -15.08 22.41
C GLN A 96 19.90 -13.81 23.12
N GLN A 97 19.01 -13.16 23.88
CA GLN A 97 19.42 -12.04 24.72
C GLN A 97 20.41 -12.56 25.76
N GLN A 98 21.70 -12.30 25.52
CA GLN A 98 22.76 -12.54 26.48
C GLN A 98 22.68 -11.39 27.50
N PHE A 99 22.28 -11.70 28.73
CA PHE A 99 22.29 -10.77 29.87
C PHE A 99 23.63 -10.82 30.58
#